data_AF-A0A3D5FPA0-F1
#
_entry.id   AF-A0A3D5FPA0-F1
#
_cell.length_a   1.000
_cell.length_b   1.000
_cell.length_c   1.000
_cell.angle_alpha   90.00
_cell.angle_beta   90.00
_cell.angle_gamma   90.00
#
_symmetry.space_group_name_H-M   'P 1'
#
loop_
_entity.id
_entity.type
_entity.pdbx_description
1 polymer ?
#
loop_
_entity_poly.entity_id
_entity_poly.type
_entity_poly.pdbx_seq_one_letter_code
_entity_poly.pdbx_strand_id
1 'polypeptide(L)'
;MKRLGVPSLILLFSLSILSAPEALHAAIKIGYIDSEILRERMPEFQQIERELERLKQQYEQEAMDRQSKLIKLQEDFQKQELLLSDAKKAEMQVEFEEAVRQLQEFTQEKLGPNGEIFRKNIELSSPVFEKVNTALEELA
;
A
#
# COMPACT_ATOMS: atom_id res chain seq x y z
N MET A 1 -49.25 24.70 -36.16
CA MET A 1 -48.31 24.81 -37.29
C MET A 1 -47.28 25.88 -36.99
N LYS A 2 -46.02 25.59 -37.38
CA LYS A 2 -44.89 26.51 -37.62
C LYS A 2 -44.03 26.94 -36.41
N ARG A 3 -42.86 26.30 -36.40
CA ARG A 3 -41.56 26.72 -35.85
C ARG A 3 -41.06 28.02 -36.53
N LEU A 4 -39.96 28.55 -35.95
CA LEU A 4 -39.03 29.62 -36.38
C LEU A 4 -39.25 30.93 -35.61
N GLY A 5 -38.26 31.56 -35.01
CA GLY A 5 -36.85 31.24 -34.84
C GLY A 5 -36.24 32.25 -33.86
N VAL A 6 -35.19 31.85 -33.14
CA VAL A 6 -34.42 32.79 -32.32
C VAL A 6 -33.04 32.90 -32.98
N PRO A 7 -32.68 34.09 -33.51
CA PRO A 7 -31.43 34.28 -34.20
C PRO A 7 -30.29 34.48 -33.21
N SER A 8 -29.12 34.03 -33.67
CA SER A 8 -27.79 34.34 -33.17
C SER A 8 -27.64 35.81 -32.77
N LEU A 9 -27.51 36.08 -31.47
CA LEU A 9 -26.93 37.31 -30.94
C LEU A 9 -26.29 36.99 -29.59
N ILE A 10 -24.97 37.22 -29.48
CA ILE A 10 -24.15 37.22 -28.26
C ILE A 10 -23.77 35.80 -27.76
N LEU A 11 -23.03 34.96 -28.49
CA LEU A 11 -21.60 35.06 -28.82
C LEU A 11 -20.89 36.34 -28.35
N LEU A 12 -20.61 36.47 -27.03
CA LEU A 12 -19.59 37.35 -26.43
C LEU A 12 -19.54 37.14 -24.91
N PHE A 13 -19.21 35.93 -24.46
CA PHE A 13 -18.56 35.74 -23.16
C PHE A 13 -17.34 34.84 -23.36
N SER A 14 -16.50 35.32 -24.28
CA SER A 14 -15.11 34.94 -24.39
C SER A 14 -14.38 35.34 -23.10
N LEU A 15 -13.76 34.35 -22.47
CA LEU A 15 -12.35 34.38 -22.09
C LEU A 15 -11.97 35.24 -20.87
N SER A 16 -11.13 34.65 -20.02
CA SER A 16 -10.60 35.14 -18.72
C SER A 16 -11.47 34.66 -17.54
N ILE A 17 -11.07 33.65 -16.77
CA ILE A 17 -9.90 33.68 -15.90
C ILE A 17 -9.17 32.32 -15.90
N LEU A 18 -7.96 32.39 -16.46
CA LEU A 18 -6.81 31.53 -16.18
C LEU A 18 -6.30 31.85 -14.77
N SER A 19 -6.08 30.83 -13.94
CA SER A 19 -4.96 30.68 -12.97
C SER A 19 -5.30 29.60 -11.95
N ALA A 20 -5.22 28.32 -12.33
CA ALA A 20 -4.96 27.29 -11.34
C ALA A 20 -3.43 27.31 -11.08
N PRO A 21 -2.96 27.30 -9.82
CA PRO A 21 -1.54 27.14 -9.57
C PRO A 21 -1.11 25.78 -10.13
N GLU A 22 -0.20 25.81 -11.10
CA GLU A 22 0.54 24.62 -11.53
C GLU A 22 1.21 24.07 -10.28
N ALA A 23 0.64 23.00 -9.72
CA ALA A 23 1.32 22.20 -8.73
C ALA A 23 2.67 21.85 -9.36
N LEU A 24 3.73 22.32 -8.71
CA LEU A 24 5.11 22.06 -9.05
C LEU A 24 5.30 20.55 -9.03
N HIS A 25 5.06 19.91 -10.17
CA HIS A 25 5.47 18.54 -10.42
C HIS A 25 6.99 18.63 -10.54
N ALA A 26 7.68 18.54 -9.40
CA ALA A 26 9.06 18.12 -9.40
C ALA A 26 9.06 16.76 -10.10
N ALA A 27 9.33 16.78 -11.40
CA ALA A 27 9.53 15.59 -12.19
C ALA A 27 10.74 14.90 -11.57
N ILE A 28 10.48 13.95 -10.68
CA ILE A 28 11.48 13.01 -10.23
C ILE A 28 11.93 12.34 -11.52
N LYS A 29 13.14 12.70 -11.99
CA LYS A 29 13.82 11.97 -13.06
C LYS A 29 14.17 10.60 -12.48
N ILE A 30 13.18 9.73 -12.38
CA ILE A 30 13.41 8.30 -12.19
C ILE A 30 13.90 7.82 -13.54
N GLY A 31 15.22 7.92 -13.75
CA GLY A 31 15.86 7.10 -14.77
C GLY A 31 15.49 5.66 -14.44
N TYR A 32 14.85 4.95 -15.37
CA TYR A 32 14.74 3.50 -15.29
C TYR A 32 16.17 2.94 -15.34
N ILE A 33 16.83 2.87 -14.20
CA ILE A 33 18.02 2.06 -14.06
C ILE A 33 17.48 0.65 -13.85
N ASP A 34 17.83 -0.24 -14.79
CA ASP A 34 17.46 -1.65 -14.68
C ASP A 34 17.89 -2.15 -13.31
N SER A 35 16.93 -2.58 -12.50
CA SER A 35 17.14 -3.10 -11.16
C SER A 35 18.17 -4.23 -11.15
N GLU A 36 18.31 -4.97 -12.27
CA GLU A 36 19.35 -5.99 -12.44
C GLU A 36 20.77 -5.40 -12.45
N ILE A 37 20.98 -4.25 -13.12
CA ILE A 37 22.30 -3.61 -13.21
C ILE A 37 22.70 -3.02 -11.86
N LEU A 38 21.76 -2.41 -11.13
CA LEU A 38 22.02 -1.92 -9.77
C LEU A 38 22.37 -3.07 -8.83
N ARG A 39 21.65 -4.21 -8.94
CA ARG A 39 21.90 -5.41 -8.13
C ARG A 39 23.26 -6.05 -8.40
N GLU A 40 23.75 -6.02 -9.64
CA GLU A 40 25.08 -6.54 -10.00
C GLU A 40 26.22 -5.61 -9.59
N ARG A 41 26.00 -4.29 -9.62
CA ARG A 41 27.04 -3.28 -9.41
C ARG A 41 27.14 -2.79 -7.98
N MET A 42 26.10 -2.93 -7.17
CA MET A 42 26.01 -2.37 -5.82
C MET A 42 25.59 -3.44 -4.79
N PRO A 43 26.56 -4.03 -4.06
CA PRO A 43 26.29 -5.01 -3.02
C PRO A 43 25.29 -4.54 -1.94
N GLU A 44 25.19 -3.23 -1.73
CA GLU A 44 24.23 -2.61 -0.80
C GLU A 44 22.77 -2.86 -1.22
N PHE A 45 22.46 -2.83 -2.52
CA PHE A 45 21.10 -3.16 -3.00
C PHE A 45 20.71 -4.59 -2.62
N GLN A 46 21.63 -5.55 -2.78
CA GLN A 46 21.37 -6.93 -2.40
C GLN A 46 21.17 -7.11 -0.90
N GLN A 47 21.84 -6.31 -0.06
CA GLN A 47 21.63 -6.34 1.39
C GLN A 47 20.24 -5.84 1.75
N ILE A 48 19.80 -4.74 1.14
CA ILE A 48 18.47 -4.17 1.34
C ILE A 48 17.38 -5.14 0.87
N GLU A 49 17.54 -5.76 -0.30
CA GLU A 49 16.62 -6.79 -0.82
C GLU A 49 16.48 -7.95 0.18
N ARG A 50 17.60 -8.46 0.71
CA ARG A 50 17.59 -9.54 1.71
C ARG A 50 16.91 -9.13 3.01
N GLU A 51 17.15 -7.91 3.48
CA GLU A 51 16.54 -7.41 4.70
C GLU A 51 15.03 -7.24 4.56
N LEU A 52 14.57 -6.67 3.43
CA LEU A 52 13.15 -6.53 3.13
C LEU A 52 12.47 -7.89 3.01
N GLU A 53 13.09 -8.84 2.32
CA GLU A 53 12.54 -10.20 2.20
C GLU A 53 12.44 -10.89 3.56
N ARG A 54 13.45 -10.73 4.43
CA ARG A 54 13.39 -11.25 5.81
C ARG A 54 12.24 -10.63 6.61
N LEU A 55 12.05 -9.32 6.54
CA LEU A 55 10.93 -8.64 7.22
C LEU A 55 9.58 -9.12 6.68
N LYS A 56 9.45 -9.23 5.35
CA LYS A 56 8.24 -9.69 4.69
C LYS A 56 7.87 -11.11 5.16
N GLN A 57 8.82 -12.04 5.14
CA GLN A 57 8.60 -13.41 5.62
C GLN A 57 8.19 -13.45 7.09
N GLN A 58 8.79 -12.60 7.92
CA GLN A 58 8.43 -12.49 9.33
C GLN A 58 6.96 -12.05 9.50
N TYR A 59 6.51 -11.03 8.76
CA TYR A 59 5.12 -10.58 8.82
C TYR A 59 4.15 -11.59 8.22
N GLU A 60 4.51 -12.25 7.13
CA GLU A 60 3.72 -13.33 6.54
C GLU A 60 3.52 -14.48 7.54
N GLN A 61 4.57 -14.89 8.26
CA GLN A 61 4.46 -15.91 9.30
C GLN A 61 3.54 -15.47 10.44
N GLU A 62 3.65 -14.23 10.91
CA GLU A 62 2.79 -13.73 11.97
C GLU A 62 1.32 -13.64 11.53
N ALA A 63 1.06 -13.25 10.27
CA ALA A 63 -0.29 -13.29 9.70
C ALA A 63 -0.83 -14.72 9.61
N MET A 64 0.00 -15.69 9.21
CA MET A 64 -0.37 -17.11 9.17
C MET A 64 -0.70 -17.67 10.57
N ASP A 65 0.03 -17.27 11.60
CA ASP A 65 -0.24 -17.68 12.98
C ASP A 65 -1.59 -17.14 13.46
N ARG A 66 -1.89 -15.87 13.15
CA ARG A 66 -3.19 -15.24 13.44
C ARG A 66 -4.34 -15.92 12.68
N GLN A 67 -4.14 -16.23 11.40
CA GLN A 67 -5.11 -16.98 10.59
C GLN A 67 -5.35 -18.39 11.16
N SER A 68 -4.29 -19.06 11.64
CA SER A 68 -4.41 -20.37 12.28
C SER A 68 -5.21 -20.30 13.57
N LYS A 69 -5.10 -19.21 14.35
CA LYS A 69 -5.94 -18.99 15.53
C LYS A 69 -7.42 -18.88 15.17
N LEU A 70 -7.77 -18.18 14.08
CA LEU A 70 -9.14 -18.08 13.59
C LEU A 70 -9.73 -19.45 13.21
N ILE A 71 -8.95 -20.26 12.50
CA ILE A 71 -9.36 -21.63 12.13
C ILE A 71 -9.64 -22.46 13.38
N LYS A 72 -8.75 -22.41 14.38
CA LYS A 72 -8.95 -23.11 15.66
C LYS A 72 -10.21 -22.67 16.39
N LEU A 73 -10.47 -21.36 16.47
CA LEU A 73 -11.69 -20.82 17.08
C LEU A 73 -12.95 -21.37 16.39
N GLN A 74 -12.94 -21.42 15.06
CA GLN A 74 -14.05 -21.93 14.27
C GLN A 74 -14.24 -23.45 14.45
N GLU A 75 -13.16 -24.21 14.52
CA GLU A 75 -13.20 -25.65 14.79
C GLU A 75 -13.73 -25.95 16.19
N ASP A 76 -13.28 -25.20 17.19
CA ASP A 76 -13.69 -25.39 18.58
C ASP A 76 -15.17 -25.03 18.78
N PHE A 77 -15.65 -23.99 18.10
CA PHE A 77 -17.08 -23.68 18.04
C PHE A 77 -17.88 -24.86 17.49
N GLN A 78 -17.51 -25.39 16.32
CA GLN A 78 -18.22 -26.50 15.68
C GLN A 78 -18.24 -27.78 16.54
N LYS A 79 -17.13 -28.09 17.23
CA LYS A 79 -17.04 -29.27 18.11
C LYS A 79 -17.97 -29.18 19.31
N GLN A 80 -18.21 -27.97 19.80
CA GLN A 80 -18.91 -27.74 21.07
C GLN A 80 -20.30 -27.16 20.90
N GLU A 81 -20.71 -26.76 19.69
CA GLU A 81 -21.91 -25.96 19.39
C GLU A 81 -23.19 -26.42 20.11
N LEU A 82 -23.44 -27.75 20.15
CA LEU A 82 -24.62 -28.33 20.79
C LEU A 82 -24.61 -28.24 22.32
N LEU A 83 -23.44 -28.05 22.92
CA LEU A 83 -23.21 -27.95 24.37
C LEU A 83 -23.14 -26.49 24.84
N LEU A 84 -23.02 -25.53 23.92
CA LEU A 84 -22.86 -24.11 24.25
C LEU A 84 -24.21 -23.46 24.54
N SER A 85 -24.24 -22.63 25.60
CA SER A 85 -25.33 -21.68 25.83
C SER A 85 -25.29 -20.55 24.80
N ASP A 86 -26.43 -19.88 24.59
CA ASP A 86 -26.51 -18.73 23.66
C ASP A 86 -25.54 -17.61 24.04
N ALA A 87 -25.37 -17.37 25.34
CA ALA A 87 -24.39 -16.40 25.84
C ALA A 87 -22.95 -16.77 25.44
N LYS A 88 -22.59 -18.07 25.51
CA LYS A 88 -21.25 -18.51 25.13
C LYS A 88 -21.04 -18.46 23.62
N LYS A 89 -22.08 -18.77 22.83
CA LYS A 89 -22.04 -18.60 21.37
C LYS A 89 -21.80 -17.15 20.97
N ALA A 90 -22.49 -16.20 21.62
CA ALA A 90 -22.29 -14.77 21.38
C ALA A 90 -20.87 -14.31 21.74
N GLU A 91 -20.32 -14.77 22.86
CA GLU A 91 -18.94 -14.47 23.27
C GLU A 91 -17.92 -14.96 22.22
N MET A 92 -18.06 -16.21 21.75
CA MET A 92 -17.17 -16.77 20.73
C MET A 92 -17.28 -16.05 19.39
N GLN A 93 -18.49 -15.59 19.00
CA GLN A 93 -18.69 -14.80 17.80
C GLN A 93 -17.94 -13.46 17.89
N VAL A 94 -18.03 -12.77 19.03
CA VAL A 94 -17.30 -11.52 19.26
C VAL A 94 -15.79 -11.76 19.23
N GLU A 95 -15.29 -12.84 19.84
CA GLU A 95 -13.87 -13.18 19.80
C GLU A 95 -13.40 -13.46 18.37
N PHE A 96 -14.21 -14.16 17.56
CA PHE A 96 -13.90 -14.44 16.17
C PHE A 96 -13.84 -13.14 15.33
N GLU A 97 -14.85 -12.27 15.46
CA GLU A 97 -14.89 -10.98 14.77
C GLU A 97 -13.70 -10.09 15.13
N GLU A 98 -13.34 -10.03 16.41
CA GLU A 98 -12.18 -9.30 16.89
C GLU A 98 -10.88 -9.86 16.28
N ALA A 99 -10.73 -11.20 16.27
CA ALA A 99 -9.55 -11.83 15.68
C ALA A 99 -9.45 -11.60 14.15
N VAL A 100 -10.58 -11.56 13.44
CA VAL A 100 -10.62 -11.21 12.00
C VAL A 100 -10.17 -9.77 11.80
N ARG A 101 -10.70 -8.83 12.61
CA ARG A 101 -10.32 -7.42 12.55
C ARG A 101 -8.81 -7.26 12.78
N GLN A 102 -8.28 -7.88 13.82
CA GLN A 102 -6.86 -7.80 14.15
C GLN A 102 -5.96 -8.35 13.03
N LEU A 103 -6.36 -9.43 12.35
CA LEU A 103 -5.62 -9.94 11.21
C LEU A 103 -5.63 -8.97 10.03
N GLN A 104 -6.79 -8.36 9.74
CA GLN A 104 -6.90 -7.35 8.67
C GLN A 104 -6.06 -6.11 8.96
N GLU A 105 -6.17 -5.57 10.18
CA GLU A 105 -5.37 -4.43 10.66
C GLU A 105 -3.88 -4.74 10.56
N PHE A 106 -3.44 -5.87 11.11
CA PHE A 106 -2.05 -6.30 11.03
C PHE A 106 -1.55 -6.37 9.58
N THR A 107 -2.31 -7.02 8.70
CA THR A 107 -1.93 -7.18 7.29
C THR A 107 -1.83 -5.82 6.59
N GLN A 108 -2.78 -4.92 6.84
CA GLN A 108 -2.77 -3.58 6.27
C GLN A 108 -1.62 -2.72 6.80
N GLU A 109 -1.36 -2.77 8.11
CA GLU A 109 -0.32 -1.99 8.77
C GLU A 109 1.08 -2.44 8.39
N LYS A 110 1.30 -3.74 8.21
CA LYS A 110 2.62 -4.32 7.91
C LYS A 110 2.88 -4.47 6.42
N LEU A 111 1.94 -5.08 5.70
CA LEU A 111 2.09 -5.51 4.30
C LEU A 111 1.27 -4.69 3.31
N GLY A 112 0.44 -3.75 3.78
CA GLY A 112 -0.36 -2.90 2.92
C GLY A 112 0.47 -1.93 2.06
N PRO A 113 -0.15 -1.25 1.08
CA PRO A 113 0.52 -0.35 0.13
C PRO A 113 1.24 0.84 0.79
N ASN A 114 0.82 1.26 1.99
CA ASN A 114 1.49 2.26 2.82
C ASN A 114 1.98 1.68 4.15
N GLY A 115 2.09 0.35 4.22
CA GLY A 115 2.44 -0.40 5.41
C GLY A 115 3.92 -0.26 5.78
N GLU A 116 4.31 -0.93 6.86
CA GLU A 116 5.67 -0.90 7.38
C GLU A 116 6.70 -1.39 6.36
N ILE A 117 6.38 -2.43 5.59
CA ILE A 117 7.28 -2.96 4.57
C ILE A 117 7.60 -1.91 3.49
N PHE A 118 6.60 -1.12 3.07
CA PHE A 118 6.76 -0.05 2.10
C PHE A 118 7.62 1.09 2.66
N ARG A 119 7.33 1.52 3.90
CA ARG A 119 8.13 2.55 4.58
C ARG A 119 9.58 2.12 4.74
N LYS A 120 9.82 0.85 5.10
CA LYS A 120 11.16 0.28 5.21
C LYS A 120 11.88 0.22 3.86
N ASN A 121 11.17 -0.10 2.78
CA ASN A 121 11.77 -0.07 1.45
C ASN A 121 12.29 1.33 1.09
N ILE A 122 11.50 2.37 1.35
CA ILE A 122 11.93 3.76 1.14
C ILE A 122 13.13 4.10 2.02
N GLU A 123 13.02 3.86 3.33
CA GLU A 123 14.07 4.17 4.32
C GLU A 123 15.41 3.53 3.96
N LEU A 124 15.40 2.26 3.58
CA LEU A 124 16.61 1.51 3.25
C LEU A 124 17.18 1.89 1.88
N SER A 125 16.33 2.21 0.90
CA SER A 125 16.78 2.52 -0.46
C SER A 125 17.24 3.96 -0.64
N SER A 126 16.72 4.91 0.16
CA SER A 126 17.04 6.34 0.07
C SER A 126 18.54 6.66 0.03
N PRO A 127 19.40 6.14 0.94
CA PRO A 127 20.83 6.43 0.92
C PRO A 127 21.53 5.91 -0.35
N VAL A 128 21.01 4.83 -0.92
CA VAL A 128 21.59 4.26 -2.14
C VAL A 128 21.22 5.12 -3.36
N PHE A 129 19.99 5.60 -3.42
CA PHE A 129 19.58 6.56 -4.45
C PHE A 129 20.35 7.87 -4.36
N GLU A 130 20.63 8.37 -3.15
CA GLU A 130 21.48 9.55 -2.96
C GLU A 130 22.89 9.33 -3.53
N LYS A 131 23.55 8.21 -3.21
CA LYS A 131 24.87 7.89 -3.76
C LYS A 131 24.88 7.81 -5.29
N VAL A 132 23.87 7.19 -5.89
CA VAL A 132 23.74 7.10 -7.36
C VAL A 132 23.57 8.49 -7.97
N ASN A 133 22.73 9.35 -7.37
CA ASN A 133 22.51 10.69 -7.87
C ASN A 133 23.78 11.54 -7.80
N THR A 134 24.51 11.52 -6.68
CA THR A 134 25.78 12.24 -6.54
C THR A 134 26.81 11.79 -7.58
N ALA A 135 26.93 10.47 -7.82
CA ALA A 135 27.85 9.95 -8.83
C ALA A 135 27.48 10.40 -10.26
N LEU A 136 26.19 10.56 -10.56
CA LEU A 136 25.74 11.08 -11.85
C LEU A 136 26.00 12.58 -11.99
N GLU A 137 25.87 13.35 -10.92
CA GLU A 137 26.17 14.80 -10.90
C GLU A 137 27.67 15.08 -11.07
N GLU A 138 28.56 14.25 -10.53
CA GLU A 138 30.01 14.38 -10.72
C GLU A 138 30.47 14.07 -12.16
N LEU A 139 29.68 13.31 -12.92
CA LEU A 139 29.96 12.96 -14.32
C LEU A 139 29.41 13.97 -15.33
N ALA A 140 28.55 14.89 -14.91
CA ALA A 140 27.87 15.90 -15.74
C ALA A 140 28.65 17.21 -15.83
#